data_AF-A0A084ZF90-F1
#
_entry.id   AF-A0A084ZF90-F1
#
_cell.length_a   1.000
_cell.length_b   1.000
_cell.length_c   1.000
_cell.angle_alpha   90.00
_cell.angle_beta   90.00
_cell.angle_gamma   90.00
#
_symmetry.space_group_name_H-M   'P 1'
#
loop_
_entity.id
_entity.type
_entity.pdbx_description
1 polymer ?
#
loop_
_entity_poly.entity_id
_entity_poly.type
_entity_poly.pdbx_seq_one_letter_code
_entity_poly.pdbx_strand_id
1 'polypeptide(L)'
;EANRAELTRDGKTKTANLTTGEVRWRARPPSVTIRKVEDVIAMLKKLSLGKFLRNKEEINKEAILASPTEVKGIAGIAIKTGVEDFEIIPFEQSVTD
;
A
#
# COMPACT_ATOMS: atom_id res chain seq x y z
N GLU A 1 -26.44 -23.90 -10.33
CA GLU A 1 -25.87 -24.89 -11.27
C GLU A 1 -26.85 -25.64 -12.19
N ALA A 2 -28.17 -25.40 -12.17
CA ALA A 2 -29.16 -26.37 -12.70
C ALA A 2 -28.99 -26.80 -14.18
N ASN A 3 -28.74 -25.87 -15.12
CA ASN A 3 -28.69 -26.20 -16.56
C ASN A 3 -27.27 -26.21 -17.14
N ARG A 4 -26.25 -26.20 -16.26
CA ARG A 4 -24.85 -26.08 -16.69
C ARG A 4 -24.41 -27.30 -17.52
N ALA A 5 -24.76 -28.51 -17.07
CA ALA A 5 -24.37 -29.75 -17.75
C ALA A 5 -24.93 -29.80 -19.19
N GLU A 6 -26.21 -29.51 -19.34
CA GLU A 6 -26.89 -29.45 -20.64
C GLU A 6 -26.25 -28.42 -21.59
N LEU A 7 -26.03 -27.19 -21.12
CA LEU A 7 -25.47 -26.10 -21.92
C LEU A 7 -23.99 -26.29 -22.29
N THR A 8 -23.27 -27.14 -21.55
CA THR A 8 -21.83 -27.40 -21.76
C THR A 8 -21.54 -28.78 -22.33
N ARG A 9 -22.58 -29.55 -22.71
CA ARG A 9 -22.46 -30.96 -23.15
C ARG A 9 -21.68 -31.78 -22.13
N ASP A 10 -22.13 -31.74 -20.88
CA ASP A 10 -21.50 -32.36 -19.70
C ASP A 10 -20.05 -31.88 -19.48
N GLY A 11 -19.80 -30.59 -19.73
CA GLY A 11 -18.50 -29.96 -19.52
C GLY A 11 -17.50 -30.09 -20.66
N LYS A 12 -17.88 -30.62 -21.83
CA LYS A 12 -17.03 -30.66 -23.03
C LYS A 12 -16.72 -29.27 -23.59
N THR A 13 -17.59 -28.29 -23.38
CA THR A 13 -17.33 -26.88 -23.70
C THR A 13 -17.50 -26.01 -22.46
N LYS A 14 -16.83 -24.85 -22.42
CA LYS A 14 -17.04 -23.84 -21.37
C LYS A 14 -17.89 -22.68 -21.85
N THR A 15 -18.51 -22.80 -23.02
CA THR A 15 -19.27 -21.75 -23.67
C THR A 15 -20.57 -22.31 -24.25
N ALA A 16 -21.60 -21.47 -24.27
CA ALA A 16 -22.88 -21.73 -24.91
C ALA A 16 -23.35 -20.46 -25.64
N ASN A 17 -23.61 -20.56 -26.94
CA ASN A 17 -24.16 -19.47 -27.74
C ASN A 17 -25.69 -19.49 -27.68
N LEU A 18 -26.29 -18.37 -27.28
CA LEU A 18 -27.74 -18.15 -27.23
C LEU A 18 -28.12 -17.03 -28.21
N THR A 19 -29.41 -16.92 -28.53
CA THR A 19 -29.95 -15.90 -29.44
C THR A 19 -29.62 -14.46 -28.99
N THR A 20 -29.47 -14.24 -27.68
CA THR A 20 -29.17 -12.94 -27.07
C THR A 20 -27.68 -12.73 -26.76
N GLY A 21 -26.82 -13.72 -27.02
CA GLY A 21 -25.38 -13.62 -26.77
C GLY A 21 -24.75 -14.92 -26.29
N GLU A 22 -23.46 -14.87 -25.94
CA GLU A 22 -22.68 -16.04 -25.49
C GLU A 22 -22.49 -16.05 -23.97
N VAL A 23 -22.79 -17.20 -23.35
CA VAL A 23 -22.48 -17.46 -21.94
C VAL A 23 -21.18 -18.25 -21.85
N ARG A 24 -20.26 -17.81 -20.98
CA ARG A 24 -18.98 -18.48 -20.75
C ARG A 24 -18.77 -18.81 -19.27
N TRP A 25 -18.47 -20.07 -18.96
CA TRP A 25 -18.07 -20.51 -17.63
C TRP A 25 -16.56 -20.36 -17.46
N ARG A 26 -16.15 -19.38 -16.65
CA ARG A 26 -14.75 -19.10 -16.35
C ARG A 26 -14.49 -19.23 -14.85
N ALA A 27 -13.51 -20.04 -14.49
CA ALA A 27 -12.93 -19.99 -13.16
C ALA A 27 -12.05 -18.74 -13.09
N ARG A 28 -12.33 -17.86 -12.13
CA ARG A 28 -11.41 -16.75 -11.84
C ARG A 28 -10.13 -17.34 -11.23
N PRO A 29 -8.96 -16.80 -11.54
CA PRO A 29 -7.75 -17.15 -10.82
C PRO A 29 -7.95 -16.95 -9.31
N PRO A 30 -7.26 -17.74 -8.46
CA PRO A 30 -7.34 -17.56 -7.03
C PRO A 30 -7.01 -16.12 -6.63
N SER A 31 -7.80 -15.57 -5.72
CA SER A 31 -7.60 -14.24 -5.12
C SER A 31 -7.43 -14.38 -3.62
N VAL A 32 -6.61 -13.51 -3.02
CA VAL A 32 -6.41 -13.47 -1.57
C VAL A 32 -7.10 -12.22 -1.03
N THR A 33 -7.89 -12.41 0.03
CA THR A 33 -8.51 -11.32 0.81
C THR A 33 -8.02 -11.44 2.24
N ILE A 34 -7.57 -10.33 2.83
CA ILE A 34 -7.04 -10.29 4.19
C ILE A 34 -7.97 -9.41 5.03
N ARG A 35 -8.39 -9.90 6.19
CA ARG A 35 -9.13 -9.14 7.21
C ARG A 35 -8.27 -9.03 8.45
N LYS A 36 -8.39 -7.94 9.20
CA LYS A 36 -7.58 -7.68 10.41
C LYS A 36 -6.08 -7.81 10.12
N VAL A 37 -5.58 -6.93 9.27
CA VAL A 37 -4.22 -7.02 8.69
C VAL A 37 -3.14 -7.11 9.79
N GLU A 38 -3.29 -6.37 10.88
CA GLU A 38 -2.34 -6.35 12.00
C GLU A 38 -2.19 -7.71 12.70
N ASP A 39 -3.32 -8.36 13.01
CA ASP A 39 -3.33 -9.70 13.62
C ASP A 39 -2.64 -10.72 12.70
N VAL A 40 -2.92 -10.63 11.40
CA VAL A 40 -2.33 -11.51 10.39
C VAL A 40 -0.82 -11.29 10.31
N ILE A 41 -0.35 -10.04 10.32
CA ILE A 41 1.09 -9.73 10.36
C ILE A 41 1.74 -10.30 11.63
N ALA A 42 1.10 -10.14 12.80
CA ALA A 42 1.61 -10.66 14.06
C ALA A 42 1.73 -12.19 14.04
N MET A 43 0.74 -12.90 13.52
CA MET A 43 0.79 -14.36 13.36
C MET A 43 1.86 -14.79 12.36
N LEU A 44 1.98 -14.11 11.21
CA LEU A 44 3.02 -14.41 10.23
C LEU A 44 4.43 -14.25 10.81
N LYS A 45 4.64 -13.21 11.64
CA LYS A 45 5.89 -13.02 12.39
C LYS A 45 6.12 -14.14 13.42
N LYS A 46 5.09 -14.48 14.21
CA LYS A 46 5.16 -15.57 15.22
C LYS A 46 5.50 -16.92 14.60
N LEU A 47 5.00 -17.18 13.39
CA LEU A 47 5.24 -18.41 12.65
C LEU A 47 6.52 -18.36 11.78
N SER A 48 7.31 -17.28 11.85
CA SER A 48 8.51 -17.06 11.04
C SER A 48 8.26 -17.14 9.53
N LEU A 49 7.04 -16.81 9.07
CA LEU A 49 6.65 -16.83 7.66
C LEU A 49 6.96 -15.49 6.96
N GLY A 50 8.22 -15.04 7.10
CA GLY A 50 8.67 -13.73 6.61
C GLY A 50 8.54 -13.54 5.10
N LYS A 51 8.53 -14.61 4.30
CA LYS A 51 8.38 -14.55 2.82
C LYS A 51 7.07 -13.92 2.33
N PHE A 52 6.06 -13.83 3.20
CA PHE A 52 4.77 -13.20 2.89
C PHE A 52 4.67 -11.75 3.38
N LEU A 53 5.70 -11.25 4.06
CA LEU A 53 5.77 -9.88 4.54
C LEU A 53 6.72 -9.09 3.64
N ARG A 54 6.32 -7.89 3.24
CA ARG A 54 7.18 -6.97 2.49
C ARG A 54 7.68 -5.88 3.42
N ASN A 55 8.99 -5.71 3.49
CA ASN A 55 9.60 -4.61 4.22
C ASN A 55 9.82 -3.42 3.27
N LYS A 56 9.52 -2.22 3.76
CA LYS A 56 9.89 -0.96 3.12
C LYS A 56 10.84 -0.25 4.08
N GLU A 57 12.03 0.06 3.61
CA GLU A 57 13.00 0.84 4.38
C GLU A 57 12.86 2.31 4.00
N GLU A 58 12.79 3.18 5.01
CA GLU A 58 12.70 4.62 4.85
C GLU A 58 13.75 5.30 5.73
N ILE A 59 14.30 6.41 5.24
CA ILE A 59 15.31 7.17 5.97
C ILE A 59 14.62 7.95 7.09
N ASN A 60 15.01 7.68 8.33
CA ASN A 60 14.55 8.45 9.49
C ASN A 60 15.37 9.74 9.64
N LYS A 61 14.82 10.86 9.18
CA LYS A 61 15.48 12.17 9.28
C LYS A 61 15.55 12.71 10.71
N GLU A 62 14.59 12.39 11.56
CA GLU A 62 14.58 12.85 12.96
C GLU A 62 15.73 12.23 13.74
N ALA A 63 15.96 10.91 13.56
CA ALA A 63 17.11 10.23 14.15
C ALA A 63 18.44 10.83 13.67
N ILE A 64 18.53 11.18 12.38
CA ILE A 64 19.69 11.88 11.81
C ILE A 64 19.90 13.25 12.46
N LEU A 65 18.83 14.01 12.69
CA LEU A 65 18.91 15.33 13.33
C LEU A 65 19.22 15.22 14.83
N ALA A 66 18.82 14.14 15.49
CA ALA A 66 19.15 13.86 16.89
C ALA A 66 20.63 13.48 17.07
N SER A 67 21.21 12.76 16.10
CA SER A 67 22.62 12.37 16.08
C SER A 67 23.35 12.79 14.78
N PRO A 68 23.56 14.11 14.52
CA PRO A 68 24.15 14.59 13.26
C PRO A 68 25.60 14.13 13.02
N THR A 69 26.34 13.89 14.11
CA THR A 69 27.74 13.48 14.08
C THR A 69 27.91 12.05 13.59
N GLU A 70 26.97 11.16 13.89
CA GLU A 70 27.03 9.74 13.53
C GLU A 70 26.93 9.51 12.02
N VAL A 71 26.24 10.40 11.31
CA VAL A 71 26.05 10.31 9.85
C VAL A 71 26.98 11.23 9.06
N LYS A 72 27.94 11.87 9.74
CA LYS A 72 28.87 12.81 9.12
C LYS A 72 29.79 12.07 8.14
N GLY A 73 29.82 12.55 6.88
CA GLY A 73 30.66 11.98 5.82
C GLY A 73 29.99 10.90 4.98
N ILE A 74 28.73 10.53 5.27
CA ILE A 74 27.96 9.65 4.41
C ILE A 74 27.57 10.41 3.13
N ALA A 75 28.00 9.89 1.97
CA ALA A 75 27.65 10.46 0.68
C ALA A 75 26.12 10.49 0.50
N GLY A 76 25.58 11.64 0.12
CA GLY A 76 24.14 11.85 -0.07
C GLY A 76 23.37 12.34 1.16
N ILE A 77 24.01 12.45 2.33
CA ILE A 77 23.42 13.07 3.52
C ILE A 77 24.03 14.46 3.71
N ALA A 78 23.19 15.50 3.56
CA ALA A 78 23.57 16.88 3.81
C ALA A 78 22.67 17.47 4.91
N ILE A 79 23.29 17.97 5.98
CA ILE A 79 22.60 18.61 7.10
C ILE A 79 22.87 20.11 6.98
N LYS A 80 21.82 20.90 6.75
CA LYS A 80 21.92 22.36 6.71
C LYS A 80 21.69 22.93 8.11
N THR A 81 22.58 23.81 8.56
CA THR A 81 22.51 24.48 9.87
C THR A 81 22.79 25.96 9.70
N GLY A 82 22.18 26.82 10.53
CA GLY A 82 22.43 28.26 10.50
C GLY A 82 21.82 28.98 9.30
N VAL A 83 20.70 28.47 8.78
CA VAL A 83 19.89 29.20 7.80
C VAL A 83 18.96 30.14 8.57
N GLU A 84 19.03 31.42 8.28
CA GLU A 84 18.17 32.45 8.87
C GLU A 84 17.07 32.80 7.87
N ASP A 85 15.82 32.72 8.33
CA ASP A 85 14.66 33.22 7.60
C ASP A 85 14.17 34.51 8.29
N PHE A 86 13.87 35.54 7.51
CA PHE A 86 13.28 36.79 8.00
C PHE A 86 11.80 36.83 7.60
N GLU A 87 10.91 36.77 8.60
CA GLU A 87 9.47 36.78 8.41
C GLU A 87 8.85 38.07 8.99
N ILE A 88 7.99 38.72 8.20
CA ILE A 88 7.12 39.79 8.68
C ILE A 88 5.72 39.21 8.76
N ILE A 89 5.18 39.09 9.98
CA ILE A 89 3.78 38.71 10.21
C ILE A 89 2.99 40.00 10.43
N PRO A 90 2.18 40.47 9.46
CA PRO A 90 1.32 41.63 9.67
C PRO A 90 0.27 41.31 10.75
N PHE A 91 -0.01 42.27 11.61
CA PHE A 91 -1.15 42.20 12.52
C PHE A 91 -2.17 43.29 12.17
N GLU A 92 -3.44 43.03 12.45
CA GLU A 92 -4.51 44.00 12.24
C GLU A 92 -4.63 44.93 13.47
N GLN A 93 -4.70 46.24 13.23
CA GLN A 93 -4.75 47.25 14.28
C GLN A 93 -6.07 48.01 14.20
N SER A 94 -6.91 47.91 15.23
CA SER A 94 -8.16 48.66 15.32
C SER A 94 -7.90 50.11 15.75
N VAL A 95 -8.52 51.06 15.06
CA VAL A 95 -8.52 52.49 15.44
C VAL A 95 -9.55 52.68 16.54
N THR A 96 -9.15 53.29 17.66
CA THR A 96 -10.08 53.73 18.71
C THR A 96 -10.36 55.22 18.48
N ASP A 97 -11.64 55.57 18.30
CA ASP A 97 -12.13 56.96 18.21
C ASP A 97 -12.01 57.71 19.54
#